data_AF-A0A8T7HSV2-F1
#
_entry.id   AF-A0A8T7HSV2-F1
#
_cell.length_a   1.000
_cell.length_b   1.000
_cell.length_c   1.000
_cell.angle_alpha   90.00
_cell.angle_beta   90.00
_cell.angle_gamma   90.00
#
_symmetry.space_group_name_H-M   'P 1'
#
loop_
_entity.id
_entity.type
_entity.pdbx_description
1 polymer ?
#
loop_
_entity_poly.entity_id
_entity_poly.type
_entity_poly.pdbx_seq_one_letter_code
_entity_poly.pdbx_strand_id
1 'polypeptide(L)'
;SPLELAILMKTTSANISQQLRLLELGGLVKSEKTANSEKGKPRLLYSLSQGSAFRIMASPGSAEKKLLPLTPSRKFLLMVIMQIDEKKQQEVLEAFFRLQPSLGQITAITYGADTLTVVAPEKSHESLKKILSGTKTRLSLPEEFRKKRASEIILYNPLENGVE
;
A
#
# COMPACT_ATOMS: atom_id res chain seq x y z
N SER A 1 -4.59 17.08 12.48
CA SER A 1 -3.92 18.40 12.65
C SER A 1 -2.97 18.37 13.86
N PRO A 2 -2.01 19.31 14.01
CA PRO A 2 -1.08 19.32 15.15
C PRO A 2 -1.77 19.38 16.52
N LEU A 3 -2.91 20.08 16.60
CA LEU A 3 -3.71 20.18 17.82
C LEU A 3 -4.34 18.84 18.20
N GLU A 4 -4.93 18.13 17.25
CA GLU A 4 -5.51 16.80 17.47
C GLU A 4 -4.44 15.79 17.92
N LEU A 5 -3.27 15.80 17.28
CA LEU A 5 -2.15 14.95 17.65
C LEU A 5 -1.63 15.27 19.07
N ALA A 6 -1.59 16.55 19.45
CA ALA A 6 -1.17 16.97 20.79
C ALA A 6 -2.12 16.43 21.88
N ILE A 7 -3.44 16.46 21.63
CA ILE A 7 -4.45 15.89 22.53
C ILE A 7 -4.25 14.37 22.65
N LEU A 8 -4.12 13.66 21.53
CA LEU A 8 -3.94 12.20 21.52
C LEU A 8 -2.66 11.75 22.23
N MET A 9 -1.55 12.45 21.98
CA MET A 9 -0.23 12.12 22.53
C MET A 9 0.01 12.71 23.93
N LYS A 10 -0.98 13.41 24.50
CA LYS A 10 -0.88 14.09 25.81
C LYS A 10 0.36 14.99 25.91
N THR A 11 0.61 15.81 24.88
CA THR A 11 1.76 16.73 24.82
C THR A 11 1.33 18.10 24.28
N THR A 12 2.26 19.05 24.15
CA THR A 12 1.95 20.39 23.67
C THR A 12 1.90 20.45 22.14
N SER A 13 1.05 21.32 21.59
CA SER A 13 0.99 21.58 20.15
C SER A 13 2.32 22.10 19.59
N ALA A 14 3.10 22.84 20.40
CA ALA A 14 4.43 23.29 20.05
C ALA A 14 5.40 22.12 19.85
N ASN A 15 5.41 21.14 20.78
CA ASN A 15 6.24 19.94 20.65
C ASN A 15 5.87 19.11 19.41
N ILE A 16 4.57 18.88 19.19
CA ILE A 16 4.10 18.19 17.96
C ILE A 16 4.51 18.96 16.70
N SER A 17 4.37 20.29 16.69
CA SER A 17 4.72 21.09 15.51
C SER A 17 6.22 21.04 15.21
N GLN A 18 7.07 21.03 16.24
CA GLN A 18 8.51 20.85 16.07
C GLN A 18 8.82 19.46 15.49
N GLN A 19 8.23 18.40 16.03
CA GLN A 19 8.44 17.03 15.52
C GLN A 19 7.95 16.87 14.08
N LEU A 20 6.76 17.38 13.75
CA LEU A 20 6.21 17.32 12.39
C LEU A 20 7.09 18.09 11.40
N ARG A 21 7.66 19.23 11.80
CA ARG A 21 8.60 19.97 10.96
C ARG A 21 9.91 19.20 10.72
N LEU A 22 10.42 18.51 11.73
CA LEU A 22 11.59 17.63 11.57
C LEU A 22 11.29 16.46 10.62
N LEU A 23 10.11 15.85 10.75
CA LEU A 23 9.67 14.77 9.86
C LEU A 23 9.42 15.24 8.43
N GLU A 24 8.95 16.48 8.25
CA GLU A 24 8.79 17.12 6.94
C GLU A 24 10.14 17.41 6.29
N LEU A 25 11.10 17.96 7.03
CA LEU A 25 12.48 18.14 6.56
C LEU A 25 13.14 16.80 6.18
N GLY A 26 12.82 15.73 6.92
CA GLY A 26 13.24 14.37 6.62
C GLY A 26 12.47 13.70 5.48
N GLY A 27 11.50 14.39 4.86
CA GLY A 27 10.71 13.88 3.75
C GLY A 27 9.78 12.71 4.10
N LEU A 28 9.44 12.52 5.38
CA LEU A 28 8.52 11.46 5.86
C LEU A 28 7.06 11.92 5.90
N VAL A 29 6.86 13.21 6.08
CA VAL A 29 5.56 13.86 6.22
C VAL A 29 5.50 15.01 5.23
N LYS A 30 4.32 15.27 4.65
CA LYS A 30 4.02 16.47 3.88
C LYS A 30 2.92 17.28 4.57
N SER A 31 2.96 18.60 4.42
CA SER A 31 1.91 19.48 4.88
C SER A 31 1.12 20.11 3.72
N GLU A 32 -0.20 20.16 3.86
CA GLU A 32 -1.11 20.79 2.92
C GLU A 32 -2.03 21.76 3.67
N LYS A 33 -2.28 22.93 3.08
CA LYS A 33 -3.24 23.90 3.63
C LYS A 33 -4.63 23.52 3.15
N THR A 34 -5.58 23.35 4.07
CA THR A 34 -6.97 23.06 3.72
C THR A 34 -7.60 24.26 2.99
N ALA A 35 -8.13 24.03 1.78
CA ALA A 35 -8.71 25.08 0.93
C ALA A 35 -10.02 25.67 1.49
N ASN A 36 -10.85 24.85 2.16
CA ASN A 36 -12.12 25.28 2.74
C ASN A 36 -12.12 25.13 4.25
N SER A 37 -11.84 26.23 4.95
CA SER A 37 -12.14 26.37 6.36
C SER A 37 -13.48 27.08 6.48
N GLU A 38 -14.57 26.34 6.66
CA GLU A 38 -15.92 26.89 6.87
C GLU A 38 -16.01 27.87 8.06
N LYS A 39 -14.92 28.08 8.83
CA LYS A 39 -14.85 29.01 9.96
C LYS A 39 -13.51 29.77 10.05
N GLY A 40 -12.99 30.24 8.90
CA GLY A 40 -12.15 31.44 8.86
C GLY A 40 -10.67 31.31 9.28
N LYS A 41 -10.12 30.11 9.49
CA LYS A 41 -8.65 29.95 9.56
C LYS A 41 -8.17 28.73 8.77
N PRO A 42 -7.30 28.89 7.76
CA PRO A 42 -6.69 27.76 7.07
C PRO A 42 -5.94 26.89 8.08
N ARG A 43 -6.14 25.57 8.03
CA ARG A 43 -5.46 24.61 8.89
C ARG A 43 -4.39 23.88 8.08
N LEU A 44 -3.27 23.58 8.72
CA LEU A 44 -2.25 22.69 8.18
C LEU A 44 -2.64 21.25 8.49
N LEU A 45 -2.83 20.48 7.43
CA LEU A 45 -3.03 19.04 7.49
C LEU A 45 -1.71 18.36 7.16
N TYR A 46 -1.27 17.47 8.03
CA TYR A 46 -0.04 16.69 7.84
C TYR A 46 -0.45 15.27 7.45
N SER A 47 0.25 14.71 6.46
CA SER A 47 0.06 13.34 5.98
C SER A 47 1.41 12.71 5.68
N LEU A 48 1.49 11.38 5.60
CA LEU A 48 2.72 10.72 5.15
C LEU A 48 3.03 11.17 3.71
N SER A 49 4.29 11.50 3.44
CA SER A 49 4.74 11.94 2.12
C SER A 49 4.62 10.81 1.09
N GLN A 50 4.94 9.59 1.51
CA GLN A 50 4.91 8.37 0.72
C GLN A 50 4.82 7.14 1.63
N GLY A 51 4.35 6.02 1.08
CA GLY A 51 4.46 4.73 1.75
C GLY A 51 5.93 4.40 2.02
N SER A 52 6.24 4.03 3.26
CA SER A 52 7.60 3.61 3.64
C SER A 52 7.53 2.50 4.69
N ALA A 53 8.56 1.66 4.70
CA ALA A 53 8.66 0.53 5.62
C ALA A 53 10.08 0.46 6.20
N PHE A 54 10.18 0.06 7.47
CA PHE A 54 11.46 -0.29 8.06
C PHE A 54 11.78 -1.75 7.77
N ARG A 55 12.97 -1.98 7.19
CA ARG A 55 13.58 -3.30 7.15
C ARG A 55 14.55 -3.39 8.32
N ILE A 56 14.22 -4.27 9.27
CA ILE A 56 15.09 -4.60 10.40
C ILE A 56 15.57 -6.02 10.18
N MET A 57 16.87 -6.19 10.02
CA MET A 57 17.53 -7.49 9.99
C MET A 57 18.23 -7.68 11.32
N ALA A 58 17.89 -8.76 12.04
CA ALA A 58 18.52 -9.13 13.29
C ALA A 58 19.06 -10.55 13.18
N SER A 59 20.37 -10.71 13.35
CA SER A 59 21.06 -12.00 13.38
C SER A 59 22.09 -11.99 14.51
N PRO A 60 22.59 -13.15 14.97
CA PRO A 60 23.67 -13.18 15.94
C PRO A 60 24.86 -12.31 15.49
N GLY A 61 25.24 -11.33 16.30
CA GLY A 61 26.36 -10.42 16.03
C GLY A 61 26.10 -9.28 15.03
N SER A 62 24.89 -9.14 14.48
CA SER A 62 24.57 -8.04 13.57
C SER A 62 23.10 -7.61 13.65
N ALA A 63 22.87 -6.31 13.71
CA ALA A 63 21.55 -5.72 13.57
C ALA A 63 21.62 -4.53 12.61
N GLU A 64 20.82 -4.57 11.54
CA GLU A 64 20.74 -3.50 10.56
C GLU A 64 19.30 -2.98 10.47
N LYS A 65 19.12 -1.66 10.52
CA LYS A 65 17.83 -0.99 10.28
C LYS A 65 17.96 -0.03 9.10
N LYS A 66 17.13 -0.24 8.09
CA LYS A 66 17.03 0.65 6.92
C LYS A 66 15.58 1.04 6.68
N LEU A 67 15.36 2.32 6.41
CA LEU A 67 14.08 2.80 5.91
C LEU A 67 14.05 2.63 4.39
N LEU A 68 12.99 2.02 3.88
CA LEU A 68 12.80 1.78 2.45
C LEU A 68 11.52 2.46 1.96
N PRO A 69 11.54 3.14 0.81
CA PRO A 69 10.31 3.58 0.17
C PRO A 69 9.54 2.35 -0.34
N LEU A 70 8.22 2.35 -0.12
CA LEU A 70 7.30 1.32 -0.57
C LEU A 70 6.87 1.58 -2.02
N THR A 71 7.73 1.21 -2.95
CA THR A 71 7.32 1.05 -4.35
C THR A 71 6.20 0.00 -4.45
N PRO A 72 5.32 0.02 -5.47
CA PRO A 72 4.23 -0.95 -5.60
C PRO A 72 4.68 -2.42 -5.49
N SER A 73 5.81 -2.78 -6.11
CA SER A 73 6.35 -4.15 -6.05
C SER A 73 6.85 -4.53 -4.65
N ARG A 74 7.51 -3.60 -3.93
CA ARG A 74 7.95 -3.82 -2.54
C ARG A 74 6.76 -3.93 -1.58
N LYS A 75 5.72 -3.10 -1.78
CA LYS A 75 4.46 -3.19 -1.02
C LYS A 75 3.84 -4.56 -1.24
N PHE A 76 3.71 -5.01 -2.49
CA PHE A 76 3.19 -6.34 -2.81
C PHE A 76 3.98 -7.45 -2.11
N LEU A 77 5.30 -7.45 -2.24
CA LEU A 77 6.16 -8.46 -1.61
C LEU A 77 5.97 -8.51 -0.09
N LEU A 78 5.97 -7.35 0.57
CA LEU A 78 5.77 -7.27 2.01
C LEU A 78 4.37 -7.73 2.43
N MET A 79 3.33 -7.37 1.68
CA MET A 79 1.98 -7.84 1.95
C MET A 79 1.88 -9.36 1.84
N VAL A 80 2.52 -9.96 0.83
CA VAL A 80 2.57 -11.42 0.70
C VAL A 80 3.28 -12.06 1.88
N ILE A 81 4.49 -11.59 2.23
CA ILE A 81 5.28 -12.17 3.32
C ILE A 81 4.56 -12.02 4.67
N MET A 82 3.86 -10.90 4.90
CA MET A 82 3.27 -10.59 6.20
C MET A 82 1.85 -11.13 6.39
N GLN A 83 1.08 -11.32 5.32
CA GLN A 83 -0.36 -11.59 5.42
C GLN A 83 -0.80 -12.91 4.79
N ILE A 84 0.07 -13.55 4.01
CA ILE A 84 -0.24 -14.83 3.34
C ILE A 84 0.52 -15.95 4.05
N ASP A 85 -0.15 -17.10 4.19
CA ASP A 85 0.46 -18.32 4.72
C ASP A 85 1.72 -18.69 3.93
N GLU A 86 2.80 -19.03 4.63
CA GLU A 86 4.11 -19.36 4.06
C GLU A 86 4.02 -20.39 2.91
N LYS A 87 3.15 -21.41 3.04
CA LYS A 87 2.96 -22.45 2.02
C LYS A 87 2.37 -21.91 0.71
N LYS A 88 1.74 -20.74 0.76
CA LYS A 88 1.07 -20.06 -0.36
C LYS A 88 1.83 -18.85 -0.88
N GLN A 89 2.82 -18.35 -0.13
CA GLN A 89 3.61 -17.19 -0.54
C GLN A 89 4.30 -17.44 -1.88
N GLN A 90 4.95 -18.60 -2.07
CA GLN A 90 5.65 -18.91 -3.31
C GLN A 90 4.70 -18.88 -4.52
N GLU A 91 3.55 -19.55 -4.43
CA GLU A 91 2.54 -19.59 -5.48
C GLU A 91 2.06 -18.18 -5.87
N VAL A 92 1.80 -17.33 -4.88
CA VAL A 92 1.36 -15.94 -5.09
C VAL A 92 2.46 -15.08 -5.71
N LEU A 93 3.70 -15.24 -5.26
CA LEU A 93 4.85 -14.50 -5.81
C LEU A 93 5.14 -14.89 -7.25
N GLU A 94 5.11 -16.18 -7.58
CA GLU A 94 5.30 -16.66 -8.96
C GLU A 94 4.23 -16.09 -9.90
N ALA A 95 2.97 -16.09 -9.48
CA ALA A 95 1.89 -15.48 -10.26
C ALA A 95 2.12 -13.97 -10.46
N PHE A 96 2.55 -13.24 -9.43
CA PHE A 96 2.87 -11.82 -9.54
C PHE A 96 4.02 -11.54 -10.52
N PHE A 97 5.10 -12.32 -10.46
CA PHE A 97 6.22 -12.14 -11.40
C PHE A 97 5.80 -12.39 -12.85
N ARG A 98 4.92 -13.37 -13.10
CA ARG A 98 4.34 -13.57 -14.44
C ARG A 98 3.49 -12.39 -14.89
N LEU A 99 2.75 -11.76 -13.95
CA LEU A 99 1.91 -10.60 -14.22
C LEU A 99 2.69 -9.29 -14.36
N GLN A 100 3.95 -9.24 -13.90
CA GLN A 100 4.78 -8.02 -13.88
C GLN A 100 4.76 -7.24 -15.22
N PRO A 101 4.90 -7.88 -16.40
CA PRO A 101 4.89 -7.17 -17.68
C PRO A 101 3.53 -6.52 -18.03
N SER A 102 2.44 -6.98 -17.41
CA SER A 102 1.07 -6.56 -17.68
C SER A 102 0.43 -5.78 -16.53
N LEU A 103 1.21 -5.34 -15.53
CA LEU A 103 0.69 -4.59 -14.37
C LEU A 103 -0.11 -3.34 -14.76
N GLY A 104 0.27 -2.65 -15.84
CA GLY A 104 -0.48 -1.47 -16.33
C GLY A 104 -1.90 -1.76 -16.81
N GLN A 105 -2.25 -3.04 -17.02
CA GLN A 105 -3.60 -3.48 -17.41
C GLN A 105 -4.43 -3.98 -16.22
N ILE A 106 -3.83 -4.06 -15.02
CA ILE A 106 -4.42 -4.66 -13.83
C ILE A 106 -4.91 -3.55 -12.91
N THR A 107 -6.18 -3.61 -12.56
CA THR A 107 -6.81 -2.69 -11.61
C THR A 107 -6.44 -3.03 -10.17
N ALA A 108 -6.44 -4.32 -9.82
CA ALA A 108 -6.05 -4.77 -8.49
C ALA A 108 -5.64 -6.24 -8.50
N ILE A 109 -4.87 -6.64 -7.49
CA ILE A 109 -4.64 -8.04 -7.16
C ILE A 109 -5.06 -8.25 -5.72
N THR A 110 -5.97 -9.19 -5.48
CA THR A 110 -6.45 -9.55 -4.15
C THR A 110 -6.16 -11.01 -3.85
N TYR A 111 -6.11 -11.34 -2.57
CA TYR A 111 -6.03 -12.70 -2.10
C TYR A 111 -7.11 -12.95 -1.05
N GLY A 112 -7.87 -14.02 -1.23
CA GLY A 112 -8.88 -14.46 -0.28
C GLY A 112 -9.39 -15.85 -0.63
N ALA A 113 -9.88 -16.58 0.37
CA ALA A 113 -10.32 -17.98 0.23
C ALA A 113 -9.29 -18.85 -0.52
N ASP A 114 -8.01 -18.68 -0.20
CA ASP A 114 -6.87 -19.37 -0.82
C ASP A 114 -6.84 -19.33 -2.35
N THR A 115 -7.21 -18.19 -2.89
CA THR A 115 -7.21 -17.92 -4.33
C THR A 115 -6.73 -16.50 -4.59
N LEU A 116 -5.78 -16.37 -5.51
CA LEU A 116 -5.35 -15.07 -6.01
C LEU A 116 -6.34 -14.59 -7.05
N THR A 117 -6.92 -13.40 -6.86
CA THR A 117 -7.83 -12.79 -7.82
C THR A 117 -7.17 -11.58 -8.48
N VAL A 118 -7.13 -11.59 -9.80
CA VAL A 118 -6.65 -10.46 -10.61
C VAL A 118 -7.85 -9.73 -11.18
N VAL A 119 -7.96 -8.46 -10.81
CA VAL A 119 -9.04 -7.57 -11.25
C VAL A 119 -8.52 -6.75 -12.43
N ALA A 120 -9.17 -6.89 -13.58
CA ALA A 120 -8.77 -6.18 -14.79
C ALA A 120 -9.99 -5.92 -15.70
N PRO A 121 -9.93 -4.91 -16.60
CA PRO A 121 -10.96 -4.71 -17.62
C PRO A 121 -11.11 -5.94 -18.51
N GLU A 122 -12.34 -6.20 -19.00
CA GLU A 122 -12.68 -7.38 -19.80
C GLU A 122 -11.76 -7.56 -21.01
N LYS A 123 -11.42 -6.46 -21.70
CA LYS A 123 -10.48 -6.45 -22.84
C LYS A 123 -9.10 -7.04 -22.55
N SER A 124 -8.66 -7.04 -21.29
CA SER A 124 -7.37 -7.56 -20.86
C SER A 124 -7.48 -9.01 -20.34
N HIS A 125 -8.67 -9.60 -20.25
CA HIS A 125 -8.83 -10.93 -19.65
C HIS A 125 -8.15 -12.01 -20.48
N GLU A 126 -8.26 -11.98 -21.81
CA GLU A 126 -7.70 -13.05 -22.65
C GLU A 126 -6.16 -13.10 -22.58
N SER A 127 -5.50 -11.94 -22.61
CA SER A 127 -4.04 -11.84 -22.45
C SER A 127 -3.61 -12.32 -21.06
N LEU A 128 -4.31 -11.89 -20.01
CA LEU A 128 -4.01 -12.29 -18.64
C LEU A 128 -4.26 -13.78 -18.38
N LYS A 129 -5.30 -14.38 -18.99
CA LYS A 129 -5.52 -15.85 -18.92
C LYS A 129 -4.35 -16.63 -19.48
N LYS A 130 -3.76 -16.18 -20.59
CA LYS A 130 -2.59 -16.81 -21.22
C LYS A 130 -1.37 -16.73 -20.29
N ILE A 131 -1.14 -15.57 -19.66
CA ILE A 131 -0.03 -15.36 -18.71
C ILE A 131 -0.18 -16.22 -17.46
N LEU A 132 -1.42 -16.39 -16.98
CA LEU A 132 -1.77 -17.12 -15.77
C LEU A 132 -2.08 -18.60 -16.01
N SER A 133 -1.77 -19.15 -17.18
CA SER A 133 -2.00 -20.56 -17.45
C SER A 133 -1.21 -21.43 -16.47
N GLY A 134 -1.90 -22.29 -15.73
CA GLY A 134 -1.30 -23.19 -14.75
C GLY A 134 -1.17 -22.64 -13.32
N THR A 135 -1.66 -21.43 -13.04
CA THR A 135 -1.75 -20.90 -11.66
C THR A 135 -3.18 -20.96 -11.13
N LYS A 136 -3.37 -21.15 -9.82
CA LYS A 136 -4.70 -21.13 -9.18
C LYS A 136 -5.18 -19.69 -9.00
N THR A 137 -5.54 -19.07 -10.11
CA THR A 137 -5.90 -17.65 -10.19
C THR A 137 -7.30 -17.45 -10.74
N ARG A 138 -8.03 -16.50 -10.17
CA ARG A 138 -9.33 -16.05 -10.66
C ARG A 138 -9.18 -14.70 -11.36
N LEU A 139 -9.88 -14.51 -12.47
CA LEU A 139 -10.07 -13.18 -13.06
C LEU A 139 -11.42 -12.62 -12.64
N SER A 140 -11.46 -11.32 -12.37
CA SER A 140 -12.68 -10.60 -11.98
C SER A 140 -12.74 -9.23 -12.64
N LEU A 141 -13.95 -8.72 -12.83
CA LEU A 141 -14.19 -7.40 -13.37
C LEU A 141 -14.11 -6.33 -12.27
N PRO A 142 -13.74 -5.07 -12.59
CA PRO A 142 -13.64 -4.00 -11.60
C PRO A 142 -14.95 -3.71 -10.85
N GLU A 143 -16.10 -3.93 -11.49
CA GLU A 143 -17.42 -3.73 -10.86
C GLU A 143 -17.71 -4.76 -9.76
N GLU A 144 -17.27 -5.99 -9.95
CA GLU A 144 -17.40 -7.08 -8.95
C GLU A 144 -16.52 -6.80 -7.74
N PHE A 145 -15.33 -6.26 -7.97
CA PHE A 145 -14.40 -5.84 -6.92
C PHE A 145 -14.97 -4.73 -6.03
N ARG A 146 -15.77 -3.79 -6.57
CA ARG A 146 -16.41 -2.73 -5.76
C ARG A 146 -17.45 -3.27 -4.76
N LYS A 147 -18.04 -4.44 -5.03
CA LYS A 147 -19.12 -5.03 -4.22
C LYS A 147 -18.64 -5.98 -3.11
N LYS A 148 -17.37 -6.43 -3.13
CA LYS A 148 -16.78 -7.35 -2.14
C LYS A 148 -15.67 -6.66 -1.36
N ARG A 149 -15.79 -6.54 -0.02
CA ARG A 149 -14.77 -5.84 0.79
C ARG A 149 -14.43 -6.39 2.17
N ALA A 150 -15.10 -7.41 2.69
CA ALA A 150 -14.88 -7.77 4.11
C ALA A 150 -13.74 -8.78 4.37
N SER A 151 -13.39 -9.64 3.41
CA SER A 151 -12.54 -10.82 3.68
C SER A 151 -11.34 -11.01 2.75
N GLU A 152 -11.09 -10.07 1.83
CA GLU A 152 -9.99 -10.19 0.87
C GLU A 152 -8.88 -9.18 1.18
N ILE A 153 -7.64 -9.65 1.13
CA ILE A 153 -6.45 -8.82 1.27
C ILE A 153 -6.14 -8.19 -0.08
N ILE A 154 -6.02 -6.87 -0.14
CA ILE A 154 -5.58 -6.16 -1.34
C ILE A 154 -4.05 -6.18 -1.36
N LEU A 155 -3.47 -6.97 -2.27
CA LEU A 155 -2.01 -7.10 -2.41
C LEU A 155 -1.44 -6.04 -3.36
N TYR A 156 -2.20 -5.64 -4.38
CA TYR A 156 -1.82 -4.62 -5.35
C TYR A 156 -3.02 -3.75 -5.72
N ASN A 157 -2.84 -2.44 -5.69
CA ASN A 157 -3.78 -1.46 -6.22
C ASN A 157 -2.97 -0.21 -6.63
N PRO A 158 -2.87 0.13 -7.93
CA PRO A 158 -2.08 1.27 -8.38
C PRO A 158 -2.66 2.60 -7.89
N LEU A 159 -3.98 2.69 -7.69
CA LEU A 159 -4.67 3.93 -7.26
C LEU A 159 -4.41 4.28 -5.79
N GLU A 160 -4.04 3.30 -4.95
CA GLU A 160 -3.65 3.56 -3.56
C GLU A 160 -2.25 4.18 -3.43
N ASN A 161 -1.43 4.12 -4.49
CA ASN A 161 -0.04 4.54 -4.43
C ASN A 161 0.19 5.99 -4.86
N GLY A 162 -0.87 6.79 -5.01
CA GLY A 162 -0.76 8.25 -5.22
C GLY A 162 -0.04 8.67 -6.50
N VAL A 163 -0.11 7.85 -7.55
CA VAL A 163 0.28 8.26 -8.90
C VAL A 163 -0.99 8.67 -9.62
N GLU A 164 -1.29 9.97 -9.55
CA GLU A 164 -2.01 10.66 -10.64
C GLU A 164 -1.07 10.82 -11.84
#